data_AF-A0A931Z9J4-F1
#
_entry.id   AF-A0A931Z9J4-F1
#
_cell.length_a   1.000
_cell.length_b   1.000
_cell.length_c   1.000
_cell.angle_alpha   90.00
_cell.angle_beta   90.00
_cell.angle_gamma   90.00
#
_symmetry.space_group_name_H-M   'P 1'
#
loop_
_entity.id
_entity.type
_entity.pdbx_description
1 polymer ?
#
loop_
_entity_poly.entity_id
_entity_poly.type
_entity_poly.pdbx_seq_one_letter_code
_entity_poly.pdbx_strand_id
1 'polypeptide(L)'
;MSLPALTGAQKNRLRGLGQTSPDHVWLGRDGVTREFLVELNRQLDARELVKLRFTGGQDRHARATLCEQVERDAACACVGAVGHTALFWRPGVEGSKLLVAN
;
A
#
# COMPACT_ATOMS: atom_id res chain seq x y z
N MET A 1 -15.25 -2.24 -7.79
CA MET A 1 -14.36 -2.63 -8.90
C MET A 1 -13.35 -3.62 -8.36
N SER A 2 -13.09 -4.72 -9.08
CA SER A 2 -12.02 -5.66 -8.69
C SER A 2 -10.67 -5.06 -9.08
N LEU A 3 -9.66 -5.20 -8.22
CA LEU A 3 -8.30 -4.80 -8.57
C LEU A 3 -7.75 -5.68 -9.70
N PRO A 4 -6.91 -5.13 -10.61
CA PRO A 4 -6.25 -5.94 -11.63
C PRO A 4 -5.29 -6.93 -10.98
N ALA A 5 -5.24 -8.15 -11.50
CA ALA A 5 -4.23 -9.12 -11.09
C ALA A 5 -2.84 -8.66 -11.51
N LEU A 6 -1.91 -8.61 -10.55
CA LEU A 6 -0.51 -8.24 -10.80
C LEU A 6 0.33 -9.46 -11.15
N THR A 7 1.09 -9.39 -12.25
CA THR A 7 2.12 -10.38 -12.59
C THR A 7 3.32 -10.27 -11.62
N GLY A 8 4.16 -11.30 -11.58
CA GLY A 8 5.40 -11.28 -10.79
C GLY A 8 6.31 -10.11 -11.18
N ALA A 9 6.45 -9.82 -12.48
CA ALA A 9 7.25 -8.70 -12.99
C ALA A 9 6.68 -7.34 -12.55
N GLN A 10 5.36 -7.16 -12.59
CA GLN A 10 4.69 -5.94 -12.12
C GLN A 10 4.88 -5.74 -10.61
N LYS A 11 4.70 -6.80 -9.80
CA LYS A 11 4.99 -6.74 -8.36
C LYS A 11 6.44 -6.36 -8.08
N ASN A 12 7.39 -6.95 -8.82
CA ASN A 12 8.82 -6.63 -8.68
C ASN A 12 9.11 -5.17 -9.00
N ARG A 13 8.53 -4.64 -10.08
CA ARG A 13 8.65 -3.23 -10.45
C ARG A 13 8.12 -2.31 -9.37
N LEU A 14 6.90 -2.55 -8.87
CA LEU A 14 6.29 -1.74 -7.81
C LEU A 14 7.11 -1.79 -6.51
N ARG A 15 7.62 -2.97 -6.13
CA ARG A 15 8.54 -3.10 -5.00
C ARG A 15 9.81 -2.28 -5.21
N GLY A 16 10.42 -2.33 -6.40
CA GLY A 16 11.60 -1.53 -6.73
C GLY A 16 11.37 -0.03 -6.56
N LEU A 17 10.26 0.48 -7.09
CA LEU A 17 9.85 1.89 -6.94
C LEU A 17 9.62 2.27 -5.46
N GLY A 18 8.97 1.39 -4.70
CA GLY A 18 8.65 1.64 -3.30
C GLY A 18 9.85 1.57 -2.34
N GLN A 19 10.92 0.86 -2.70
CA GLN A 19 12.12 0.77 -1.86
C GLN A 19 12.77 2.13 -1.64
N THR A 20 12.93 2.92 -2.70
CA THR A 20 13.55 4.26 -2.66
C THR A 20 12.57 5.38 -2.32
N SER A 21 11.29 5.08 -2.23
CA SER A 21 10.26 6.07 -1.87
C SER A 21 10.29 6.40 -0.37
N PRO A 22 9.98 7.66 0.01
CA PRO A 22 9.76 8.02 1.40
C PRO A 22 8.54 7.30 1.98
N ASP A 23 8.42 7.27 3.31
CA ASP A 23 7.18 6.86 3.95
C ASP A 23 6.13 7.96 3.76
N HIS A 24 4.92 7.58 3.38
CA HIS A 24 3.86 8.50 3.02
C HIS A 24 2.78 8.60 4.10
N VAL A 25 2.52 7.49 4.80
CA VAL A 25 1.52 7.38 5.87
C VAL A 25 2.06 6.54 7.01
N TRP A 26 1.57 6.80 8.22
CA TRP A 26 1.95 6.08 9.43
C TRP A 26 0.73 5.47 10.10
N LEU A 27 0.82 4.20 10.48
CA LEU A 27 -0.23 3.47 11.18
C LEU A 27 0.18 3.26 12.65
N GLY A 28 -0.48 4.00 13.54
CA GLY A 28 -0.22 4.01 14.97
C GLY A 28 -0.83 2.82 15.72
N ARG A 29 -0.94 2.96 17.04
CA ARG A 29 -1.52 1.93 17.93
C ARG A 29 -3.01 1.72 17.71
N ASP A 30 -3.72 2.77 17.33
CA ASP A 30 -5.17 2.75 17.10
C ASP A 30 -5.57 1.99 15.83
N GLY A 31 -4.59 1.55 15.03
CA GLY A 31 -4.81 0.72 13.85
C GLY A 31 -5.51 1.47 12.72
N VAL A 32 -6.27 0.73 11.92
CA VAL A 32 -6.94 1.25 10.71
C VAL A 32 -8.18 2.03 11.13
N THR A 33 -8.02 3.33 11.36
CA THR A 33 -9.12 4.25 11.66
C THR A 33 -9.70 4.87 10.38
N ARG A 34 -10.85 5.54 10.51
CA ARG A 34 -11.47 6.27 9.41
C ARG A 34 -10.56 7.39 8.89
N GLU A 35 -9.93 8.13 9.78
CA GLU A 35 -9.03 9.23 9.46
C GLU A 35 -7.80 8.74 8.72
N PHE A 36 -7.23 7.60 9.17
CA PHE A 36 -6.15 6.93 8.48
C PHE A 36 -6.57 6.51 7.05
N LEU A 37 -7.75 5.91 6.89
CA LEU A 37 -8.25 5.51 5.58
C LEU A 37 -8.47 6.70 4.64
N VAL A 38 -8.96 7.83 5.14
CA VAL A 38 -9.11 9.07 4.34
C VAL A 38 -7.76 9.52 3.80
N GLU A 39 -6.72 9.58 4.65
CA GLU A 39 -5.39 9.99 4.23
C GLU A 39 -4.73 8.97 3.29
N LEU A 40 -4.84 7.66 3.59
CA LEU A 40 -4.33 6.61 2.72
C LEU A 40 -4.96 6.68 1.33
N ASN A 41 -6.28 6.85 1.25
CA ASN A 41 -6.98 6.99 -0.02
C ASN A 41 -6.48 8.20 -0.81
N ARG A 42 -6.32 9.35 -0.17
CA ARG A 42 -5.77 10.56 -0.81
C ARG A 42 -4.37 10.33 -1.37
N GLN A 43 -3.52 9.61 -0.66
CA GLN A 43 -2.16 9.29 -1.11
C GLN A 43 -2.17 8.27 -2.26
N LEU A 44 -3.04 7.26 -2.21
CA LEU A 44 -3.21 6.28 -3.28
C LEU A 44 -3.70 6.96 -4.56
N ASP A 45 -4.65 7.89 -4.48
CA ASP A 45 -5.15 8.62 -5.65
C ASP A 45 -4.09 9.51 -6.29
N ALA A 46 -3.20 10.09 -5.48
CA ALA A 46 -2.16 10.97 -5.97
C ALA A 46 -0.95 10.22 -6.59
N ARG A 47 -0.66 9.00 -6.12
CA ARG A 47 0.64 8.34 -6.37
C ARG A 47 0.54 6.92 -6.93
N GLU A 48 -0.63 6.30 -6.87
CA GLU A 48 -0.90 4.87 -7.09
C GLU A 48 -0.16 3.91 -6.17
N LEU A 49 1.07 4.22 -5.73
CA LEU A 49 1.90 3.42 -4.84
C LEU A 49 2.21 4.21 -3.56
N VAL A 50 1.83 3.65 -2.42
CA VAL A 50 1.96 4.27 -1.11
C VAL A 50 2.78 3.37 -0.20
N LYS A 51 3.76 3.97 0.47
CA LYS A 51 4.56 3.32 1.52
C LYS A 51 4.01 3.69 2.89
N LEU A 52 3.53 2.68 3.60
CA LEU A 52 3.01 2.77 4.95
C LEU A 52 4.07 2.34 5.95
N ARG A 53 4.25 3.11 7.04
CA ARG A 53 5.06 2.71 8.19
C ARG A 53 4.19 2.36 9.39
N PHE A 54 4.44 1.21 10.02
CA PHE A 54 3.84 0.82 11.28
C PHE A 54 4.62 1.42 12.45
N THR A 55 3.97 2.18 13.33
CA THR A 55 4.59 2.85 14.48
C THR A 55 4.01 2.40 15.82
N GLY A 56 2.95 1.57 15.82
CA GLY A 56 2.27 1.12 17.04
C GLY A 56 2.95 0.00 17.82
N GLY A 57 4.10 -0.52 17.38
CA GLY A 57 4.81 -1.63 18.04
C GLY A 57 4.22 -3.02 17.77
N GLN A 58 3.40 -3.15 16.73
CA GLN A 58 2.78 -4.41 16.31
C GLN A 58 3.84 -5.41 15.84
N ASP A 59 3.67 -6.68 16.20
CA ASP A 59 4.54 -7.76 15.73
C ASP A 59 4.29 -8.12 14.25
N ARG A 60 5.01 -9.13 13.74
CA ARG A 60 4.90 -9.54 12.33
C ARG A 60 3.50 -10.04 11.96
N HIS A 61 2.83 -10.79 12.84
CA HIS A 61 1.51 -11.36 12.56
C HIS A 61 0.45 -10.26 12.58
N ALA A 62 0.48 -9.39 13.60
CA ALA A 62 -0.40 -8.24 13.69
C ALA A 62 -0.25 -7.30 12.47
N ARG A 63 0.98 -7.05 11.99
CA ARG A 63 1.20 -6.28 10.76
C ARG A 63 0.63 -6.96 9.52
N ALA A 64 0.69 -8.29 9.42
CA ALA A 64 0.08 -9.01 8.31
C ALA A 64 -1.45 -8.86 8.31
N THR A 65 -2.09 -9.02 9.48
CA THR A 65 -3.54 -8.78 9.65
C THR A 65 -3.93 -7.34 9.32
N LEU A 66 -3.13 -6.36 9.74
CA LEU A 66 -3.36 -4.96 9.39
C LEU A 66 -3.21 -4.71 7.89
N CYS A 67 -2.25 -5.35 7.21
CA CYS A 67 -2.16 -5.26 5.75
C CYS A 67 -3.43 -5.78 5.08
N GLU A 68 -3.94 -6.95 5.48
CA GLU A 68 -5.18 -7.49 4.93
C GLU A 68 -6.38 -6.58 5.19
N GLN A 69 -6.44 -5.95 6.36
CA GLN A 69 -7.48 -4.98 6.68
C GLN A 69 -7.37 -3.74 5.77
N VAL A 70 -6.17 -3.20 5.59
CA VAL A 70 -5.93 -2.07 4.69
C VAL A 70 -6.31 -2.41 3.25
N GLU A 71 -5.95 -3.60 2.75
CA GLU A 71 -6.31 -4.03 1.39
C GLU A 71 -7.82 -4.03 1.17
N ARG A 72 -8.58 -4.56 2.15
CA ARG A 72 -10.04 -4.59 2.10
C ARG A 72 -10.64 -3.19 2.19
N ASP A 73 -10.24 -2.41 3.18
CA ASP A 73 -10.90 -1.15 3.55
C ASP A 73 -10.53 0.00 2.60
N ALA A 74 -9.34 -0.03 2.00
CA ALA A 74 -8.88 0.95 1.02
C ALA A 74 -8.90 0.43 -0.43
N ALA A 75 -9.42 -0.78 -0.68
CA ALA A 75 -9.48 -1.38 -2.01
C ALA A 75 -8.14 -1.26 -2.78
N CYS A 76 -7.05 -1.64 -2.13
CA CYS A 76 -5.69 -1.61 -2.67
C CYS A 76 -5.01 -2.97 -2.49
N ALA A 77 -3.88 -3.21 -3.15
CA ALA A 77 -3.10 -4.44 -3.03
C ALA A 77 -1.79 -4.18 -2.28
N CYS A 78 -1.47 -5.00 -1.29
CA CYS A 78 -0.17 -5.06 -0.66
C CYS A 78 0.82 -5.76 -1.60
N VAL A 79 1.79 -5.01 -2.11
CA VAL A 79 2.78 -5.53 -3.06
C VAL A 79 4.08 -5.96 -2.39
N GLY A 80 4.24 -5.68 -1.10
CA GLY A 80 5.35 -6.17 -0.29
C GLY A 80 5.42 -5.50 1.08
N ALA A 81 5.98 -6.21 2.06
CA ALA A 81 6.25 -5.69 3.39
C ALA A 81 7.69 -6.02 3.81
N VAL A 82 8.39 -5.05 4.39
CA VAL A 82 9.77 -5.17 4.86
C VAL A 82 9.89 -4.47 6.22
N GLY A 83 10.28 -5.22 7.25
CA GLY A 83 10.39 -4.70 8.61
C GLY A 83 9.08 -4.07 9.09
N HIS A 84 9.13 -2.77 9.36
CA HIS A 84 7.99 -1.95 9.81
C HIS A 84 7.34 -1.14 8.68
N THR A 85 7.53 -1.53 7.42
CA THR A 85 6.91 -0.86 6.28
C THR A 85 6.17 -1.84 5.37
N ALA A 86 5.14 -1.35 4.69
CA ALA A 86 4.40 -2.06 3.65
C ALA A 86 4.13 -1.13 2.47
N LEU A 87 4.05 -1.71 1.27
CA LEU A 87 3.75 -1.02 0.03
C LEU A 87 2.37 -1.41 -0.44
N PHE A 88 1.51 -0.43 -0.65
CA PHE A 88 0.15 -0.59 -1.14
C PHE A 88 0.02 0.07 -2.50
N TRP A 89 -0.62 -0.63 -3.44
CA TRP A 89 -0.86 -0.13 -4.78
C TRP A 89 -2.35 -0.13 -5.13
N ARG A 90 -2.80 0.94 -5.80
CA ARG A 90 -4.11 1.05 -6.42
C ARG A 90 -3.98 1.77 -7.76
N PRO A 91 -4.47 1.20 -8.88
CA PRO A 91 -4.42 1.88 -10.16
C PRO A 91 -5.34 3.10 -10.17
N GLY A 92 -4.99 4.13 -10.96
CA GLY A 92 -5.91 5.21 -11.29
C GLY A 92 -7.08 4.75 -12.16
N VAL A 93 -8.04 5.65 -12.36
CA VAL A 93 -9.28 5.39 -13.13
C VAL A 93 -9.03 5.01 -14.59
N GLU A 94 -7.94 5.49 -15.19
CA GLU A 94 -7.54 5.20 -16.58
C GLU A 94 -6.56 4.02 -16.67
N GLY A 95 -6.32 3.31 -15.57
CA GLY A 95 -5.27 2.30 -15.44
C GLY A 95 -4.03 2.84 -14.72
N SER A 96 -3.07 1.94 -14.46
CA SER A 96 -1.88 2.32 -13.69
C SER A 96 -0.79 2.95 -14.55
N LYS A 97 -0.45 4.20 -14.20
CA LYS A 97 0.67 4.96 -14.76
C LYS A 97 2.03 4.36 -14.37
N LEU A 98 2.08 3.57 -13.31
CA LEU A 98 3.31 2.91 -12.87
C LEU A 98 3.60 1.61 -13.61
N LEU A 99 2.63 1.02 -14.31
CA LEU A 99 2.74 -0.30 -14.95
C LEU A 99 2.67 -0.29 -16.47
N VAL A 100 2.72 0.89 -17.10
CA VAL A 100 2.85 1.01 -18.55
C VAL A 100 4.16 0.37 -19.03
N ALA A 101 4.07 -0.38 -20.15
CA ALA A 101 5.24 -0.94 -20.83
C ALA A 101 6.07 0.21 -21.40
N ASN A 102 7.38 0.19 -21.12
CA ASN A 102 8.35 0.95 -21.90
C ASN A 102 8.62 0.24 -23.23
#